data_AF-A0A401P6V9-F1
#
_entry.id   AF-A0A401P6V9-F1
#
_cell.length_a   1.000
_cell.length_b   1.000
_cell.length_c   1.000
_cell.angle_alpha   90.00
_cell.angle_beta   90.00
_cell.angle_gamma   90.00
#
_symmetry.space_group_name_H-M   'P 1'
#
loop_
_entity.id
_entity.type
_entity.pdbx_description
1 polymer ?
#
loop_
_entity_poly.entity_id
_entity_poly.type
_entity_poly.pdbx_seq_one_letter_code
_entity_poly.pdbx_strand_id
1 'polypeptide(L)'
;MKSLSSDFALYCKSLEVACEQSNEHQCLKRFIDETLPHVIARIGKNGGSSLEVLGIGSGSGEIDIEILGKIQLQHPGLSIHNEVVEPNPKQISKYKALVEEKCSGLNISFRWNQMSSEEYERQNKEKNESKKFDFIHMIEVTATKDKFASNSNGGH
;
A
#
# COMPACT_ATOMS: atom_id res chain seq x y z
N MET A 1 -8.42 -14.30 28.65
CA MET A 1 -7.95 -13.13 27.87
C MET A 1 -8.83 -13.00 26.64
N LYS A 2 -9.34 -11.80 26.33
CA LYS A 2 -10.02 -11.52 25.05
C LYS A 2 -8.96 -11.04 24.05
N SER A 3 -9.16 -11.35 22.76
CA SER A 3 -8.24 -10.91 21.71
C SER A 3 -8.24 -9.38 21.62
N LEU A 4 -7.07 -8.77 21.40
CA LEU A 4 -6.97 -7.34 21.14
C LEU A 4 -7.77 -6.95 19.88
N SER A 5 -7.84 -7.84 18.88
CA SER A 5 -8.64 -7.64 17.67
C SER A 5 -10.15 -7.60 17.91
N SER A 6 -10.63 -8.02 19.08
CA SER A 6 -12.06 -7.93 19.44
C SER A 6 -12.47 -6.56 19.97
N ASP A 7 -11.50 -5.67 20.25
CA ASP A 7 -11.72 -4.27 20.59
C ASP A 7 -10.90 -3.40 19.65
N PHE A 8 -11.55 -2.94 18.59
CA PHE A 8 -10.92 -2.17 17.53
C PHE A 8 -10.29 -0.87 18.03
N ALA A 9 -10.93 -0.19 18.99
CA ALA A 9 -10.41 1.07 19.52
C ALA A 9 -9.14 0.82 20.34
N LEU A 10 -9.14 -0.22 21.16
CA LEU A 10 -7.97 -0.62 21.94
C LEU A 10 -6.85 -1.14 21.03
N TYR A 11 -7.18 -1.88 19.97
CA TYR A 11 -6.22 -2.33 18.97
C TYR A 11 -5.53 -1.15 18.28
N CYS A 12 -6.29 -0.21 17.72
CA CYS A 12 -5.72 0.98 17.08
C CYS A 12 -4.87 1.80 18.04
N LYS A 13 -5.30 1.95 19.31
CA LYS A 13 -4.53 2.72 20.29
C LYS A 13 -3.23 2.02 20.67
N SER A 14 -3.27 0.70 20.84
CA SER A 14 -2.09 -0.10 21.17
C SER A 14 -1.07 -0.09 20.03
N LEU A 15 -1.55 -0.16 18.79
CA LEU A 15 -0.73 -0.03 17.60
C LEU A 15 -0.08 1.35 17.46
N GLU A 16 -0.84 2.41 17.68
CA GLU A 16 -0.31 3.78 17.66
C GLU A 16 0.87 3.91 18.65
N VAL A 17 0.69 3.44 19.88
CA VAL A 17 1.74 3.45 20.90
C VAL A 17 2.93 2.59 20.48
N ALA A 18 2.69 1.41 19.90
CA ALA A 18 3.75 0.54 19.40
C ALA A 18 4.56 1.22 18.28
N CYS A 19 3.91 1.87 17.32
CA CYS A 19 4.57 2.59 16.23
C CYS A 19 5.32 3.83 16.71
N GLU A 20 4.81 4.55 17.71
CA GLU A 20 5.49 5.72 18.30
C GLU A 20 6.71 5.33 19.15
N GLN A 21 6.68 4.14 19.75
CA GLN A 21 7.76 3.64 20.61
C GLN A 21 8.73 2.72 19.88
N SER A 22 8.44 2.34 18.62
CA SER A 22 9.29 1.46 17.82
C SER A 22 10.12 2.23 16.80
N ASN A 23 11.19 1.59 16.34
CA ASN A 23 12.04 2.09 15.26
C ASN A 23 11.52 1.62 13.90
N GLU A 24 10.27 1.19 13.79
CA GLU A 24 9.71 0.50 12.63
C GLU A 24 9.75 1.37 11.37
N HIS A 25 9.28 2.63 11.46
CA HIS A 25 9.35 3.59 10.37
C HIS A 25 10.80 3.86 9.94
N GLN A 26 11.72 3.95 10.89
CA GLN A 26 13.15 4.17 10.59
C GLN A 26 13.77 2.95 9.91
N CYS A 27 13.43 1.75 10.35
CA CYS A 27 13.90 0.48 9.78
C CYS A 27 13.39 0.32 8.34
N LEU A 28 12.09 0.53 8.14
CA LEU A 28 11.46 0.46 6.83
C LEU A 28 12.04 1.50 5.87
N LYS A 29 12.21 2.74 6.33
CA LYS A 29 12.84 3.79 5.53
C LYS A 29 14.28 3.44 5.15
N ARG A 30 15.06 2.88 6.08
CA ARG A 30 16.42 2.39 5.78
C ARG A 30 16.40 1.27 4.75
N PHE A 31 15.48 0.32 4.85
CA PHE A 31 15.32 -0.72 3.86
C PHE A 31 15.00 -0.14 2.47
N ILE A 32 14.07 0.80 2.38
CA ILE A 32 13.67 1.48 1.13
C ILE A 32 14.85 2.27 0.54
N ASP A 33 15.62 2.95 1.38
CA ASP A 33 16.72 3.80 0.94
C ASP A 33 17.97 2.99 0.53
N GLU A 34 18.32 1.96 1.29
CA GLU A 34 19.62 1.27 1.17
C GLU A 34 19.53 -0.11 0.51
N THR A 35 18.42 -0.84 0.69
CA THR A 35 18.32 -2.25 0.27
C THR A 35 17.42 -2.43 -0.96
N LEU A 36 16.27 -1.76 -0.98
CA LEU A 36 15.27 -1.89 -2.04
C LEU A 36 15.82 -1.64 -3.45
N PRO A 37 16.70 -0.64 -3.72
CA PRO A 37 17.28 -0.44 -5.05
C PRO A 37 17.97 -1.70 -5.60
N HIS A 38 18.64 -2.46 -4.74
CA HIS A 38 19.30 -3.71 -5.14
C HIS A 38 18.29 -4.82 -5.45
N VAL A 39 17.18 -4.89 -4.73
CA VAL A 39 16.09 -5.85 -4.95
C VAL A 39 15.40 -5.58 -6.29
N ILE A 40 15.10 -4.30 -6.57
CA ILE A 40 14.36 -3.91 -7.78
C ILE A 40 15.26 -3.74 -9.01
N ALA A 41 16.59 -3.79 -8.89
CA ALA A 41 17.51 -3.57 -10.02
C ALA A 41 17.31 -4.51 -11.22
N ARG A 42 16.63 -5.66 -11.04
CA ARG A 42 16.47 -6.68 -12.07
C ARG A 42 15.04 -6.94 -12.53
N ILE A 43 14.05 -6.21 -12.01
CA ILE A 43 12.66 -6.32 -12.48
C ILE A 43 12.52 -5.73 -13.89
N GLY A 44 11.48 -6.09 -14.64
CA GLY A 44 11.20 -5.51 -15.98
C GLY A 44 12.16 -5.90 -17.12
N LYS A 45 13.12 -6.81 -16.89
CA LYS A 45 14.13 -7.21 -17.88
C LYS A 45 13.59 -7.92 -19.13
N ASN A 46 12.30 -8.23 -19.18
CA ASN A 46 11.69 -8.96 -20.29
C ASN A 46 11.35 -8.09 -21.51
N GLY A 47 11.85 -6.84 -21.57
CA GLY A 47 11.66 -5.96 -22.72
C GLY A 47 10.28 -5.31 -22.82
N GLY A 48 9.49 -5.35 -21.74
CA GLY A 48 8.23 -4.62 -21.64
C GLY A 48 8.46 -3.11 -21.55
N SER A 49 7.51 -2.32 -22.04
CA SER A 49 7.52 -0.85 -21.90
C SER A 49 7.01 -0.37 -20.54
N SER A 50 6.53 -1.30 -19.71
CA SER A 50 5.90 -1.02 -18.43
C SER A 50 6.28 -2.04 -17.36
N LEU A 51 6.14 -1.64 -16.09
CA LEU A 51 6.30 -2.47 -14.90
C LEU A 51 4.94 -2.66 -14.23
N GLU A 52 4.57 -3.90 -13.93
CA GLU A 52 3.36 -4.22 -13.17
C GLU A 52 3.72 -4.36 -11.68
N VAL A 53 3.18 -3.48 -10.84
CA VAL A 53 3.42 -3.45 -9.39
C VAL A 53 2.11 -3.72 -8.65
N LEU A 54 2.16 -4.52 -7.59
CA LEU A 54 1.02 -4.78 -6.70
C LEU A 54 1.37 -4.43 -5.25
N GLY A 55 0.64 -3.48 -4.69
CA GLY A 55 0.65 -3.15 -3.27
C GLY A 55 -0.55 -3.76 -2.56
N ILE A 56 -0.29 -4.58 -1.54
CA ILE A 56 -1.32 -5.20 -0.69
C ILE A 56 -1.24 -4.59 0.71
N GLY A 57 -2.37 -4.10 1.22
CA GLY A 57 -2.45 -3.45 2.52
C GLY A 57 -1.77 -2.07 2.54
N SER A 58 -1.80 -1.36 1.42
CA SER A 58 -1.06 -0.10 1.23
C SER A 58 -1.49 1.05 2.15
N GLY A 59 -2.66 0.96 2.80
CA GLY A 59 -3.15 2.03 3.66
C GLY A 59 -3.30 3.35 2.89
N SER A 60 -2.74 4.42 3.44
CA SER A 60 -2.71 5.77 2.85
C SER A 60 -1.59 5.98 1.83
N GLY A 61 -0.76 4.95 1.58
CA GLY A 61 0.16 4.87 0.45
C GLY A 61 1.47 5.62 0.59
N GLU A 62 1.82 6.15 1.77
CA GLU A 62 3.08 6.88 1.97
C GLU A 62 4.29 6.03 1.59
N ILE A 63 4.31 4.77 2.05
CA ILE A 63 5.38 3.83 1.75
C ILE A 63 5.38 3.41 0.29
N ASP A 64 4.20 3.12 -0.28
CA ASP A 64 4.08 2.77 -1.68
C ASP A 64 4.65 3.86 -2.59
N ILE A 65 4.36 5.14 -2.32
CA ILE A 65 4.91 6.24 -3.12
C ILE A 65 6.44 6.28 -3.05
N GLU A 66 7.04 6.01 -1.89
CA GLU A 66 8.49 5.91 -1.78
C GLU A 66 9.05 4.73 -2.61
N ILE A 67 8.41 3.56 -2.54
CA ILE A 67 8.79 2.37 -3.32
C ILE A 67 8.69 2.64 -4.82
N LEU A 68 7.57 3.19 -5.28
CA LEU A 68 7.32 3.53 -6.68
C LEU A 68 8.34 4.56 -7.17
N GLY A 69 8.70 5.53 -6.33
CA GLY A 69 9.79 6.48 -6.59
C GLY A 69 11.13 5.78 -6.80
N LYS A 70 11.50 4.82 -5.94
CA LYS A 70 12.74 4.04 -6.11
C LYS A 70 12.70 3.19 -7.39
N ILE A 71 11.57 2.58 -7.72
CA ILE A 71 11.38 1.81 -8.97
C ILE A 71 11.58 2.71 -10.18
N GLN A 72 10.94 3.88 -10.20
CA GLN A 72 11.05 4.82 -11.32
C GLN A 72 12.47 5.33 -11.51
N LEU A 73 13.21 5.59 -10.41
CA LEU A 73 14.62 5.99 -10.45
C LEU A 73 15.52 4.88 -10.98
N GLN A 74 15.24 3.63 -10.60
CA GLN A 74 16.03 2.47 -11.03
C GLN A 74 15.77 2.11 -12.50
N HIS A 75 14.58 2.42 -13.01
CA HIS A 75 14.11 2.07 -14.37
C HIS A 75 13.57 3.32 -15.09
N PRO A 76 14.42 4.30 -15.39
CA PRO A 76 13.99 5.53 -16.05
C PRO A 76 13.41 5.22 -17.44
N GLY A 77 12.26 5.81 -17.76
CA GLY A 77 11.59 5.67 -19.07
C GLY A 77 10.56 4.54 -19.16
N LEU A 78 10.51 3.61 -18.19
CA LEU A 78 9.41 2.65 -18.10
C LEU A 78 8.20 3.29 -17.42
N SER A 79 6.99 2.98 -17.91
CA SER A 79 5.76 3.30 -17.18
C SER A 79 5.55 2.31 -16.04
N ILE A 80 4.85 2.74 -14.99
CA ILE A 80 4.48 1.85 -13.88
C ILE A 80 2.95 1.73 -13.84
N HIS A 81 2.45 0.50 -13.84
CA HIS A 81 1.05 0.19 -13.55
C HIS A 81 0.98 -0.38 -12.14
N ASN A 82 0.52 0.44 -11.19
CA ASN A 82 0.39 0.06 -9.80
C ASN A 82 -1.05 -0.38 -9.50
N GLU A 83 -1.23 -1.61 -9.05
CA GLU A 83 -2.48 -2.08 -8.47
C GLU A 83 -2.41 -2.00 -6.94
N VAL A 84 -3.44 -1.44 -6.33
CA VAL A 84 -3.56 -1.31 -4.87
C VAL A 84 -4.72 -2.18 -4.40
N VAL A 85 -4.47 -3.00 -3.38
CA VAL A 85 -5.48 -3.81 -2.67
C VAL A 85 -5.54 -3.31 -1.23
N GLU A 86 -6.63 -2.62 -0.90
CA GLU A 86 -6.84 -2.03 0.43
C GLU A 86 -8.33 -2.07 0.79
N PRO A 87 -8.75 -2.75 1.86
CA PRO A 87 -10.16 -2.86 2.21
C PRO A 87 -10.77 -1.54 2.72
N ASN A 88 -9.98 -0.64 3.31
CA ASN A 88 -10.49 0.57 3.96
C ASN A 88 -10.69 1.74 2.96
N PRO A 89 -11.94 2.17 2.68
CA PRO A 89 -12.19 3.24 1.71
C PRO A 89 -11.60 4.59 2.11
N LYS A 90 -11.42 4.86 3.41
CA LYS A 90 -10.80 6.10 3.88
C LYS A 90 -9.32 6.14 3.54
N GLN A 91 -8.64 5.01 3.70
CA GLN A 91 -7.23 4.86 3.38
C GLN A 91 -7.00 5.01 1.87
N ILE A 92 -7.83 4.35 1.05
CA ILE A 92 -7.85 4.58 -0.40
C ILE A 92 -8.06 6.06 -0.74
N SER A 93 -8.98 6.74 -0.07
CA SER A 93 -9.25 8.16 -0.34
C SER A 93 -8.05 9.05 -0.03
N LYS A 94 -7.35 8.80 1.09
CA LYS A 94 -6.10 9.49 1.41
C LYS A 94 -5.00 9.19 0.40
N TYR A 95 -4.87 7.93 0.02
CA TYR A 95 -3.85 7.53 -0.95
C TYR A 95 -4.11 8.19 -2.31
N LYS A 96 -5.35 8.24 -2.79
CA LYS A 96 -5.70 9.00 -4.00
C LYS A 96 -5.31 10.48 -3.90
N ALA A 97 -5.61 11.14 -2.79
CA ALA A 97 -5.20 12.53 -2.57
C ALA A 97 -3.67 12.69 -2.56
N LEU A 98 -2.94 11.76 -1.94
CA LEU A 98 -1.48 11.75 -1.93
C LEU A 98 -0.89 11.52 -3.33
N VAL A 99 -1.52 10.68 -4.16
CA VAL A 99 -1.14 10.47 -5.57
C VAL A 99 -1.34 11.74 -6.38
N GLU A 100 -2.47 12.42 -6.20
CA GLU A 100 -2.74 13.70 -6.87
C GLU A 100 -1.69 14.76 -6.48
N GLU A 101 -1.25 14.80 -5.23
CA GLU A 101 -0.22 15.71 -4.74
C GLU A 101 1.18 15.36 -5.26
N LYS A 102 1.61 14.10 -5.14
CA LYS A 102 3.01 13.69 -5.30
C LYS A 102 3.35 13.03 -6.63
N CYS A 103 2.36 12.47 -7.32
CA CYS A 103 2.58 11.73 -8.57
C CYS A 103 2.14 12.48 -9.81
N SER A 104 1.70 13.73 -9.68
CA SER A 104 1.37 14.58 -10.82
C SER A 104 2.60 14.73 -11.74
N GLY A 105 2.45 14.27 -12.99
CA GLY A 105 3.52 14.29 -14.00
C GLY A 105 4.46 13.07 -13.98
N LEU A 106 4.26 12.10 -13.09
CA LEU A 106 4.98 10.82 -13.15
C LEU A 106 4.29 9.86 -14.13
N ASN A 107 5.06 8.96 -14.75
CA ASN A 107 4.55 7.94 -15.66
C ASN A 107 3.99 6.72 -14.90
N ILE A 108 3.11 6.97 -13.94
CA ILE A 108 2.55 5.97 -13.04
C ILE A 108 1.03 6.02 -13.13
N SER A 109 0.42 4.86 -13.36
CA SER A 109 -1.04 4.69 -13.34
C SER A 109 -1.45 3.82 -12.16
N PHE A 110 -2.66 4.07 -11.63
CA PHE A 110 -3.15 3.40 -10.43
C PHE A 110 -4.48 2.69 -10.71
N ARG A 111 -4.57 1.44 -10.28
CA ARG A 111 -5.83 0.68 -10.17
C ARG A 111 -6.14 0.43 -8.71
N TRP A 112 -7.35 0.77 -8.30
CA TRP A 112 -7.78 0.70 -6.90
C TRP A 112 -8.74 -0.47 -6.71
N ASN A 113 -8.36 -1.44 -5.87
CA ASN A 113 -9.19 -2.58 -5.51
C ASN A 113 -9.58 -2.46 -4.03
N GLN A 114 -10.79 -1.97 -3.76
CA GLN A 114 -11.34 -1.89 -2.40
C GLN A 114 -11.85 -3.27 -1.95
N MET A 115 -10.95 -4.11 -1.47
CA MET A 115 -11.23 -5.48 -1.02
C MET A 115 -10.07 -5.99 -0.15
N SER A 116 -10.28 -7.11 0.55
CA SER A 116 -9.18 -7.80 1.24
C SER A 116 -8.27 -8.55 0.27
N SER A 117 -7.08 -8.95 0.73
CA SER A 117 -6.17 -9.80 -0.04
C SER A 117 -6.79 -11.15 -0.41
N GLU A 118 -7.55 -11.76 0.51
CA GLU A 118 -8.24 -13.03 0.28
C GLU A 118 -9.34 -12.89 -0.78
N GLU A 119 -10.08 -11.79 -0.74
CA GLU A 119 -11.10 -11.48 -1.74
C GLU A 119 -10.48 -11.24 -3.12
N TYR A 120 -9.36 -10.50 -3.17
CA TYR A 120 -8.61 -10.27 -4.40
C TYR A 120 -8.07 -11.57 -4.99
N GLU A 121 -7.45 -12.43 -4.17
CA GLU A 121 -6.94 -13.73 -4.59
C GLU A 121 -8.07 -14.62 -5.13
N ARG A 122 -9.20 -14.68 -4.43
CA ARG A 122 -10.38 -15.45 -4.86
C ARG A 122 -10.91 -14.94 -6.20
N GLN A 123 -11.07 -13.63 -6.36
CA GLN A 123 -11.54 -13.05 -7.62
C GLN A 123 -10.61 -13.36 -8.79
N ASN A 124 -9.29 -13.29 -8.59
CA ASN A 124 -8.32 -13.59 -9.65
C ASN A 124 -8.37 -15.08 -10.06
N LYS A 125 -8.55 -15.98 -9.08
CA LYS A 125 -8.77 -17.42 -9.33
C LYS A 125 -10.06 -17.66 -10.12
N GLU A 126 -11.16 -17.02 -9.74
CA GLU A 126 -12.46 -17.15 -10.41
C GLU A 126 -12.44 -16.62 -11.85
N LYS A 127 -11.73 -15.52 -12.10
CA LYS A 127 -11.57 -14.95 -13.44
C LYS A 127 -10.59 -15.71 -14.32
N ASN A 128 -9.91 -16.74 -13.78
CA ASN A 128 -8.79 -17.43 -14.42
C ASN A 128 -7.70 -16.46 -14.93
N GLU A 129 -7.55 -15.32 -14.27
CA GLU A 129 -6.56 -14.30 -14.59
C GLU A 129 -5.22 -14.72 -13.98
N SER A 130 -4.27 -15.13 -14.82
CA SER A 130 -2.88 -15.38 -14.40
C SER A 130 -2.03 -14.12 -14.59
N LYS A 131 -2.51 -12.99 -14.03
CA LYS A 131 -1.76 -11.73 -14.08
C LYS A 131 -0.44 -11.90 -13.32
N LYS A 132 0.66 -11.53 -13.97
CA LYS A 132 2.00 -11.50 -13.37
C LYS A 132 2.34 -10.07 -13.00
N PHE A 133 3.06 -9.94 -11.90
CA PHE A 133 3.59 -8.67 -11.42
C PHE A 133 5.12 -8.75 -11.41
N ASP A 134 5.77 -7.67 -11.80
CA ASP A 134 7.22 -7.49 -11.72
C ASP A 134 7.66 -7.29 -10.26
N PHE A 135 6.79 -6.70 -9.44
CA PHE A 135 7.04 -6.49 -8.02
C PHE A 135 5.74 -6.56 -7.23
N ILE A 136 5.74 -7.31 -6.11
CA ILE A 136 4.63 -7.37 -5.16
C ILE A 136 5.20 -7.00 -3.80
N HIS A 137 4.56 -6.06 -3.10
CA HIS A 137 4.88 -5.75 -1.72
C HIS A 137 3.65 -5.88 -0.83
N MET A 138 3.88 -6.45 0.36
CA MET A 138 2.89 -6.54 1.44
C MET A 138 3.56 -5.91 2.64
N ILE A 139 3.27 -4.62 2.88
CA ILE A 139 3.90 -3.88 3.95
C ILE A 139 2.80 -3.50 4.92
N GLU A 140 2.81 -4.19 6.04
CA GLU A 140 1.88 -3.96 7.12
C GLU A 140 2.32 -2.72 7.89
N VAL A 141 1.95 -1.51 7.42
CA VAL A 141 1.95 -0.34 8.30
C VAL A 141 0.62 -0.35 9.04
N THR A 142 0.59 -1.05 10.17
CA THR A 142 -0.54 -1.00 11.12
C THR A 142 -0.54 0.34 11.87
N ALA A 143 -0.57 1.45 11.16
CA ALA A 143 -0.89 2.75 11.73
C ALA A 143 -1.43 3.68 10.66
N THR A 144 -2.70 4.05 10.78
CA THR A 144 -3.07 5.42 10.39
C THR A 144 -4.30 5.87 11.15
N LYS A 145 -4.10 6.94 11.91
CA LYS A 145 -5.14 7.82 12.44
C LYS A 145 -6.06 8.22 11.28
N ASP A 146 -7.32 7.84 11.36
CA ASP A 146 -8.43 8.78 11.18
C ASP A 146 -9.74 8.17 11.67
N LYS A 147 -10.20 8.73 12.78
CA LYS A 147 -11.52 8.49 13.35
C LYS A 147 -12.60 8.68 12.28
N PHE A 148 -13.57 7.78 12.26
CA PHE A 148 -14.94 8.16 11.89
C PHE A 148 -15.46 9.16 12.93
N ALA A 149 -15.30 10.45 12.65
CA ALA A 149 -16.27 11.44 13.09
C ALA A 149 -17.49 11.32 12.17
N SER A 150 -18.43 10.42 12.50
CA SER A 150 -19.87 10.49 12.21
C SER A 150 -20.51 9.11 12.36
N ASN A 151 -20.94 8.77 13.57
CA ASN A 151 -22.30 8.30 13.84
C ASN A 151 -22.50 8.18 15.36
N SER A 152 -22.50 9.35 15.99
CA SER A 152 -23.32 9.59 17.17
C SER A 152 -24.46 10.51 16.74
N ASN A 153 -25.46 9.95 16.06
CA ASN A 153 -26.82 10.46 16.20
C ASN A 153 -27.56 9.41 17.02
N GLY A 154 -27.61 9.67 18.33
CA GLY A 154 -28.75 9.24 19.12
C GLY A 154 -29.99 9.97 18.61
N GLY A 155 -31.13 9.29 18.66
CA GLY A 155 -32.40 9.87 18.22
C GLY A 155 -33.53 8.86 18.25
N HIS A 156 -33.97 8.59 19.49
CA HIS A 156 -35.18 7.86 19.93
C HIS A 156 -35.20 6.33 19.85
#